data_AF-A0A363NQW7-F1
#
_entry.id   AF-A0A363NQW7-F1
#
_cell.length_a   1.000
_cell.length_b   1.000
_cell.length_c   1.000
_cell.angle_alpha   90.00
_cell.angle_beta   90.00
_cell.angle_gamma   90.00
#
_symmetry.space_group_name_H-M   'P 1'
#
loop_
_entity.id
_entity.type
_entity.pdbx_description
1 polymer ?
#
loop_
_entity_poly.entity_id
_entity_poly.type
_entity_poly.pdbx_seq_one_letter_code
_entity_poly.pdbx_strand_id
1 'polypeptide(L)'
;MQRELSPEDKKKQIDQDFGWIDRISWLMDNQFKIGNFRFGLDPILNLIPLGGAIAGFGTSLVLVIAMWRNGASPKLVIRMLLNISLDAILGSIPFLGNIFDFYSKANEKNIKLLREHYYEGRHKGSGIGIILTIVLILFILIAATCYLIWTFFSWAFSLFNGISF
;
A
#
# COMPACT_ATOMS: atom_id res chain seq x y z
N MET A 1 30.68 -25.27 -14.21
CA MET A 1 29.62 -26.08 -13.58
C MET A 1 28.91 -25.20 -12.56
N GLN A 2 27.78 -24.58 -12.91
CA GLN A 2 26.96 -23.87 -11.93
C GLN A 2 26.33 -24.94 -11.03
N ARG A 3 26.77 -25.05 -9.78
CA ARG A 3 26.12 -25.96 -8.81
C ARG A 3 24.71 -25.42 -8.60
N GLU A 4 23.71 -26.12 -9.09
CA GLU A 4 22.32 -25.83 -8.72
C GLU A 4 22.23 -26.02 -7.19
N LEU A 5 22.04 -24.91 -6.48
CA LEU A 5 21.85 -24.98 -5.03
C LEU A 5 20.62 -25.83 -4.73
N SER A 6 20.77 -26.73 -3.77
CA SER A 6 19.66 -27.49 -3.17
C SER A 6 18.54 -26.52 -2.75
N PRO A 7 17.25 -26.93 -2.79
CA PRO A 7 16.14 -26.11 -2.31
C PRO A 7 16.36 -25.53 -0.90
N GLU A 8 17.04 -26.28 -0.03
CA GLU A 8 17.38 -25.84 1.33
C GLU A 8 18.51 -24.80 1.35
N ASP A 9 19.55 -24.98 0.52
CA ASP A 9 20.66 -24.04 0.43
C ASP A 9 20.22 -22.72 -0.22
N LYS A 10 19.31 -22.78 -1.21
CA LYS A 10 18.63 -21.59 -1.73
C LYS A 10 17.89 -20.89 -0.60
N LYS A 11 17.02 -21.59 0.13
CA LYS A 11 16.25 -20.98 1.24
C LYS A 11 17.17 -20.29 2.26
N LYS A 12 18.27 -20.93 2.65
CA LYS A 12 19.24 -20.41 3.64
C LYS A 12 20.03 -19.20 3.13
N GLN A 13 20.46 -19.24 1.86
CA GLN A 13 21.13 -18.11 1.23
C GLN A 13 20.16 -16.93 1.07
N ILE A 14 18.89 -17.20 0.77
CA ILE A 14 17.88 -16.17 0.61
C ILE A 14 17.47 -15.56 1.98
N ASP A 15 17.37 -16.34 3.05
CA ASP A 15 17.18 -15.81 4.41
C ASP A 15 18.39 -14.93 4.85
N GLN A 16 19.61 -15.25 4.39
CA GLN A 16 20.80 -14.41 4.62
C GLN A 16 20.77 -13.12 3.77
N ASP A 17 20.43 -13.21 2.48
CA ASP A 17 20.39 -12.07 1.55
C ASP A 17 19.28 -11.07 1.89
N PHE A 18 18.22 -11.52 2.58
CA PHE A 18 17.11 -10.69 3.04
C PHE A 18 17.09 -10.45 4.55
N GLY A 19 18.17 -10.73 5.28
CA GLY A 19 18.28 -10.35 6.70
C GLY A 19 18.13 -8.84 6.95
N TRP A 20 18.29 -8.01 5.91
CA TRP A 20 17.96 -6.59 5.94
C TRP A 20 16.45 -6.30 5.90
N ILE A 21 15.62 -7.14 5.26
CA ILE A 21 14.16 -7.04 5.30
C ILE A 21 13.68 -7.33 6.72
N ASP A 22 14.25 -8.31 7.40
CA ASP A 22 13.92 -8.58 8.80
C ASP A 22 14.33 -7.40 9.70
N ARG A 23 15.47 -6.75 9.41
CA ARG A 23 15.85 -5.51 10.11
C ARG A 23 14.93 -4.34 9.81
N ILE A 24 14.49 -4.18 8.56
CA ILE A 24 13.52 -3.14 8.20
C ILE A 24 12.16 -3.43 8.84
N SER A 25 11.70 -4.69 8.83
CA SER A 25 10.47 -5.12 9.48
C SER A 25 10.54 -4.90 10.99
N TRP A 26 11.66 -5.26 11.62
CA TRP A 26 11.89 -5.01 13.04
C TRP A 26 11.96 -3.52 13.37
N LEU A 27 12.61 -2.71 12.52
CA LEU A 27 12.60 -1.26 12.66
C LEU A 27 11.18 -0.73 12.56
N MET A 28 10.40 -1.17 11.57
CA MET A 28 8.99 -0.83 11.37
C MET A 28 8.13 -1.20 12.57
N ASP A 29 8.21 -2.43 13.06
CA ASP A 29 7.42 -2.92 14.21
C ASP A 29 7.79 -2.19 15.52
N ASN A 30 9.05 -1.77 15.67
CA ASN A 30 9.50 -0.98 16.82
C ASN A 30 9.15 0.51 16.76
N GLN A 31 8.59 1.02 15.65
CA GLN A 31 8.24 2.45 15.56
C GLN A 31 6.91 2.80 16.22
N PHE A 32 6.10 1.82 16.64
CA PHE A 32 4.70 2.07 16.93
C PHE A 32 4.19 1.41 18.21
N LYS A 33 4.80 1.74 19.34
CA LYS A 33 4.39 1.14 20.60
C LYS A 33 3.72 2.19 21.48
N ILE A 34 2.42 2.00 21.76
CA ILE A 34 1.57 2.96 22.48
C ILE A 34 1.63 2.70 24.00
N GLY A 35 1.93 3.75 24.78
CA GLY A 35 2.27 3.70 26.20
C GLY A 35 3.70 4.20 26.45
N ASN A 36 4.39 3.72 27.49
CA ASN A 36 5.78 4.09 27.82
C ASN A 36 6.83 3.50 26.83
N PHE A 37 6.49 3.38 25.55
CA PHE A 37 7.10 2.46 24.61
C PHE A 37 7.36 3.09 23.23
N ARG A 38 8.29 2.47 22.48
CA ARG A 38 9.17 3.14 21.51
C ARG A 38 8.51 3.57 20.20
N PHE A 39 8.94 4.77 19.80
CA PHE A 39 8.62 5.54 18.61
C PHE A 39 9.77 5.48 17.62
N GLY A 40 9.44 5.46 16.33
CA GLY A 40 10.42 5.60 15.25
C GLY A 40 10.96 7.03 15.15
N LEU A 41 12.21 7.20 15.59
CA LEU A 41 13.18 8.27 15.34
C LEU A 41 12.89 9.75 15.66
N ASP A 42 11.69 10.22 15.97
CA ASP A 42 11.61 11.54 16.63
C ASP A 42 10.35 11.75 17.50
N PRO A 43 10.51 12.08 18.80
CA PRO A 43 9.41 12.48 19.68
C PRO A 43 8.61 13.70 19.17
N ILE A 44 9.16 14.47 18.23
CA ILE A 44 8.53 15.65 17.64
C ILE A 44 7.31 15.28 16.78
N LEU A 45 7.30 14.11 16.14
CA LEU A 45 6.18 13.64 15.31
C LEU A 45 4.92 13.28 16.11
N ASN A 46 5.04 13.07 17.43
CA ASN A 46 3.89 12.77 18.30
C ASN A 46 2.99 13.96 18.60
N LEU A 47 3.49 15.19 18.42
CA LEU A 47 2.70 16.41 18.62
C LEU A 47 1.82 16.75 17.42
N ILE A 48 2.04 16.09 16.28
CA ILE A 48 1.34 16.37 15.04
C ILE A 48 0.22 15.33 14.87
N PRO A 49 -1.07 15.71 14.91
CA PRO A 49 -2.13 14.82 14.46
C PRO A 49 -1.79 14.40 13.02
N LEU A 50 -1.73 13.08 12.76
CA LEU A 50 -1.24 12.41 11.54
C LEU A 50 0.25 12.01 11.50
N GLY A 51 1.06 12.23 12.54
CA GLY A 51 2.49 11.86 12.55
C GLY A 51 2.77 10.37 12.28
N GLY A 52 1.94 9.48 12.83
CA GLY A 52 2.03 8.03 12.57
C GLY A 52 1.71 7.64 11.12
N ALA A 53 0.80 8.36 10.45
CA ALA A 53 0.45 8.14 9.05
C ALA A 53 1.62 8.53 8.12
N ILE A 54 2.29 9.64 8.42
CA ILE A 54 3.44 10.14 7.67
C ILE A 54 4.64 9.21 7.84
N ALA A 55 4.92 8.75 9.07
CA ALA A 55 6.01 7.81 9.34
C ALA A 55 5.77 6.43 8.69
N GLY A 56 4.54 5.90 8.78
CA GLY A 56 4.15 4.66 8.13
C GLY A 56 4.27 4.73 6.61
N PHE A 57 3.73 5.78 5.99
CA PHE A 57 3.83 5.98 4.54
C PHE A 57 5.29 6.14 4.09
N GLY A 58 6.10 6.92 4.81
CA GLY A 58 7.51 7.14 4.50
C GLY A 58 8.35 5.87 4.55
N THR A 59 8.15 5.02 5.57
CA THR A 59 8.88 3.75 5.70
C THR A 59 8.50 2.75 4.62
N SER A 60 7.21 2.61 4.29
CA SER A 60 6.77 1.76 3.18
C SER A 60 7.32 2.24 1.83
N LEU A 61 7.41 3.56 1.64
CA LEU A 61 7.97 4.15 0.42
C LEU A 61 9.48 3.90 0.30
N VAL A 62 10.23 4.01 1.39
CA VAL A 62 11.66 3.65 1.44
C VAL A 62 11.86 2.20 1.05
N LEU A 63 11.03 1.28 1.56
CA LEU A 63 11.07 -0.13 1.16
C LEU A 63 10.84 -0.29 -0.35
N VAL A 64 9.82 0.36 -0.92
CA VAL A 64 9.56 0.29 -2.36
C VAL A 64 10.74 0.82 -3.19
N ILE A 65 11.32 1.96 -2.79
CA ILE A 65 12.47 2.57 -3.48
C ILE A 65 13.70 1.66 -3.41
N ALA A 66 14.01 1.12 -2.22
CA ALA A 66 15.12 0.20 -2.03
C ALA A 66 14.95 -1.04 -2.92
N MET A 67 13.72 -1.56 -3.03
CA MET A 67 13.43 -2.75 -3.83
C MET A 67 13.50 -2.49 -5.33
N TRP A 68 13.01 -1.34 -5.80
CA TRP A 68 13.13 -0.95 -7.20
C TRP A 68 14.61 -0.85 -7.60
N ARG A 69 15.46 -0.25 -6.75
CA ARG A 69 16.91 -0.19 -7.00
C ARG A 69 17.58 -1.56 -7.01
N ASN A 70 17.01 -2.56 -6.33
CA ASN A 70 17.47 -3.94 -6.29
C ASN A 70 16.77 -4.86 -7.31
N GLY A 71 16.21 -4.29 -8.39
CA GLY A 71 15.72 -5.06 -9.53
C GLY A 71 14.35 -5.70 -9.35
N ALA A 72 13.55 -5.24 -8.38
CA ALA A 72 12.15 -5.64 -8.28
C ALA A 72 11.39 -5.33 -9.59
N SER A 73 10.51 -6.24 -10.01
CA SER A 73 9.72 -6.03 -11.22
C SER A 73 8.76 -4.83 -11.09
N PRO A 74 8.42 -4.16 -12.21
CA PRO A 74 7.40 -3.10 -12.20
C PRO A 74 6.06 -3.57 -11.63
N LYS A 75 5.65 -4.80 -11.94
CA LYS A 75 4.41 -5.40 -11.42
C LYS A 75 4.43 -5.56 -9.90
N LEU A 76 5.56 -5.95 -9.31
CA LEU A 76 5.71 -6.03 -7.86
C LEU A 76 5.60 -4.64 -7.23
N VAL A 77 6.36 -3.67 -7.75
CA VAL A 77 6.36 -2.28 -7.27
C VAL A 77 4.95 -1.69 -7.27
N ILE A 78 4.20 -1.85 -8.36
CA ILE A 78 2.82 -1.36 -8.47
C ILE A 78 1.90 -2.01 -7.42
N ARG A 79 2.05 -3.31 -7.17
CA ARG A 79 1.26 -4.00 -6.12
C ARG A 79 1.60 -3.49 -4.72
N MET A 80 2.88 -3.23 -4.46
CA MET A 80 3.30 -2.69 -3.16
C MET A 80 2.75 -1.28 -2.95
N LEU A 81 2.80 -0.43 -3.98
CA LEU A 81 2.21 0.91 -3.95
C LEU A 81 0.69 0.87 -3.76
N LEU A 82 -0.01 -0.09 -4.37
CA LEU A 82 -1.45 -0.24 -4.17
C LEU A 82 -1.82 -0.55 -2.71
N ASN A 83 -1.09 -1.46 -2.05
CA ASN A 83 -1.33 -1.75 -0.64
C ASN A 83 -1.14 -0.49 0.21
N ILE A 84 -0.04 0.24 0.01
CA ILE A 84 0.26 1.48 0.73
C ILE A 84 -0.84 2.52 0.52
N SER A 85 -1.28 2.72 -0.72
CA SER A 85 -2.34 3.68 -1.06
C SER A 85 -3.68 3.29 -0.43
N LEU A 86 -4.05 2.01 -0.45
CA LEU A 86 -5.28 1.54 0.19
C LEU A 86 -5.23 1.75 1.70
N ASP A 87 -4.13 1.40 2.34
CA ASP A 87 -3.98 1.55 3.78
C ASP A 87 -3.91 3.04 4.19
N ALA A 88 -3.34 3.92 3.36
CA ALA A 88 -3.41 5.37 3.56
C ALA A 88 -4.83 5.93 3.42
N ILE A 89 -5.61 5.46 2.42
CA ILE A 89 -7.01 5.85 2.25
C ILE A 89 -7.83 5.41 3.48
N LEU A 90 -7.70 4.14 3.88
CA LEU A 90 -8.41 3.59 5.04
C LEU A 90 -8.00 4.30 6.34
N GLY A 91 -6.71 4.58 6.52
CA GLY A 91 -6.18 5.29 7.67
C GLY A 91 -6.56 6.78 7.73
N SER A 92 -7.02 7.37 6.62
CA SER A 92 -7.47 8.77 6.58
C SER A 92 -8.92 8.97 7.00
N ILE A 93 -9.69 7.88 7.19
CA ILE A 93 -11.08 7.93 7.66
C ILE A 93 -11.08 8.16 9.18
N PRO A 94 -11.49 9.34 9.67
CA PRO A 94 -11.70 9.55 11.11
C PRO A 94 -12.81 8.57 11.55
N PHE A 95 -12.76 8.03 12.77
CA PHE A 95 -13.67 7.00 13.32
C PHE A 95 -13.28 5.52 13.09
N LEU A 96 -12.32 5.19 12.21
CA LEU A 96 -11.69 3.87 12.22
C LEU A 96 -10.57 3.84 13.27
N GLY A 97 -10.95 3.53 14.52
CA GLY A 97 -10.13 3.73 15.73
C GLY A 97 -8.74 3.07 15.80
N ASN A 98 -8.36 2.21 14.86
CA ASN A 98 -7.09 1.47 14.88
C ASN A 98 -6.24 1.77 13.65
N ILE A 99 -6.05 3.05 13.33
CA ILE A 99 -5.22 3.49 12.20
C ILE A 99 -3.83 2.80 12.24
N PHE A 100 -3.28 2.60 13.44
CA PHE A 100 -2.02 1.89 13.61
C PHE A 100 -2.05 0.41 13.15
N ASP A 101 -3.08 -0.36 13.53
CA ASP A 101 -3.20 -1.78 13.14
C ASP A 101 -3.32 -1.97 11.62
N PHE A 102 -3.85 -0.97 10.91
CA PHE A 102 -3.95 -1.00 9.45
C PHE A 102 -2.59 -0.79 8.77
N TYR A 103 -1.71 0.05 9.33
CA TYR A 103 -0.39 0.30 8.75
C TYR A 103 0.54 -0.90 8.84
N SER A 104 0.59 -1.60 9.98
CA SER A 104 1.40 -2.82 10.11
C SER A 104 0.98 -3.89 9.10
N LYS A 105 -0.33 -4.00 8.81
CA LYS A 105 -0.86 -4.91 7.80
C LYS A 105 -0.42 -4.56 6.37
N ALA A 106 -0.24 -3.28 6.05
CA ALA A 106 0.28 -2.83 4.74
C ALA A 106 1.68 -3.38 4.45
N ASN A 107 2.55 -3.20 5.46
CA ASN A 107 3.95 -3.57 5.39
C ASN A 107 4.11 -5.09 5.34
N GLU A 108 3.36 -5.82 6.16
CA GLU A 108 3.35 -7.28 6.15
C GLU A 108 2.95 -7.83 4.78
N LYS A 109 1.89 -7.29 4.15
CA LYS A 109 1.49 -7.66 2.78
C LYS A 109 2.61 -7.40 1.77
N ASN A 110 3.32 -6.28 1.89
CA ASN A 110 4.41 -5.91 0.99
C ASN A 110 5.64 -6.81 1.15
N ILE A 111 6.00 -7.16 2.38
CA ILE A 111 7.05 -8.13 2.68
C ILE A 111 6.70 -9.50 2.11
N LYS A 112 5.43 -9.92 2.24
CA LYS A 112 4.95 -11.16 1.62
C LYS A 112 5.09 -11.13 0.09
N LEU A 113 4.69 -10.03 -0.57
CA LEU A 113 4.85 -9.88 -2.01
C LEU A 113 6.32 -9.95 -2.45
N LEU A 114 7.22 -9.39 -1.66
CA LEU A 114 8.66 -9.49 -1.87
C LEU A 114 9.13 -10.94 -1.79
N ARG A 115 8.73 -11.66 -0.74
CA ARG A 115 9.03 -13.09 -0.60
C ARG A 115 8.51 -13.87 -1.81
N GLU A 116 7.27 -13.66 -2.21
CA GLU A 116 6.70 -14.32 -3.40
C GLU A 116 7.47 -13.97 -4.69
N HIS A 117 7.97 -12.75 -4.82
CA HIS A 117 8.71 -12.32 -6.00
C HIS A 117 10.09 -12.97 -6.13
N TYR A 118 10.87 -12.94 -5.04
CA TYR A 118 12.25 -13.42 -5.06
C TYR A 118 12.36 -14.94 -4.89
N TYR A 119 11.48 -15.56 -4.09
CA TYR A 119 11.59 -16.97 -3.74
C TYR A 119 10.74 -17.86 -4.64
N GLU A 120 9.54 -17.40 -4.98
CA GLU A 120 8.59 -18.18 -5.79
C GLU A 120 8.58 -17.74 -7.26
N GLY A 121 9.37 -16.71 -7.60
CA GLY A 121 9.42 -16.16 -8.95
C GLY A 121 8.11 -15.52 -9.41
N ARG A 122 7.19 -15.21 -8.49
CA ARG A 122 5.89 -14.59 -8.80
C ARG A 122 6.05 -13.10 -9.08
N HIS A 123 4.97 -12.46 -9.50
CA HIS A 123 4.91 -11.01 -9.74
C HIS A 123 5.95 -10.46 -10.72
N LYS A 124 6.60 -11.30 -11.53
CA LYS A 124 7.50 -10.86 -12.60
C LYS A 124 6.73 -10.18 -13.75
N GLY A 125 7.44 -9.36 -14.51
CA GLY A 125 6.93 -8.71 -15.72
C GLY A 125 6.31 -7.32 -15.50
N SER A 126 5.59 -6.87 -16.53
CA SER A 126 4.98 -5.54 -16.57
C SER A 126 3.72 -5.46 -15.70
N GLY A 127 3.55 -4.32 -15.02
CA GLY A 127 2.35 -4.02 -14.24
C GLY A 127 1.23 -3.33 -15.03
N ILE A 128 1.38 -3.19 -16.36
CA ILE A 128 0.41 -2.50 -17.23
C ILE A 128 -1.02 -3.04 -17.05
N GLY A 129 -1.20 -4.36 -16.95
CA GLY A 129 -2.54 -4.94 -16.73
C GLY A 129 -3.20 -4.44 -15.45
N ILE A 130 -2.42 -4.26 -14.37
CA ILE A 130 -2.91 -3.73 -13.10
C ILE A 130 -3.30 -2.26 -13.27
N ILE A 131 -2.48 -1.46 -13.93
CA ILE A 131 -2.77 -0.05 -14.22
C ILE A 131 -4.06 0.07 -15.04
N LEU A 132 -4.21 -0.72 -16.10
CA LEU A 132 -5.42 -0.73 -16.92
C LEU A 132 -6.67 -1.09 -16.10
N THR A 133 -6.58 -2.08 -15.20
CA THR A 133 -7.68 -2.42 -14.30
C THR A 133 -8.04 -1.25 -13.38
N ILE A 134 -7.06 -0.56 -12.78
CA ILE A 134 -7.31 0.61 -11.94
C ILE A 134 -7.98 1.72 -12.76
N VAL A 135 -7.45 2.04 -13.94
CA VAL A 135 -7.99 3.08 -14.83
C VAL A 135 -9.43 2.75 -15.23
N LEU A 136 -9.72 1.49 -15.55
CA LEU A 136 -11.07 1.04 -15.87
C LEU A 136 -12.03 1.23 -14.69
N ILE A 137 -11.62 0.84 -13.49
CA ILE A 137 -12.43 1.02 -12.27
C ILE A 137 -12.70 2.50 -12.04
N LEU A 138 -11.68 3.36 -12.12
CA LEU A 138 -11.83 4.81 -11.96
C LEU A 138 -12.76 5.41 -13.02
N PHE A 139 -12.63 4.97 -14.28
CA PHE A 139 -13.51 5.41 -15.36
C PHE A 139 -14.97 5.06 -15.09
N ILE A 140 -15.24 3.83 -14.64
CA ILE A 140 -16.59 3.38 -14.26
C ILE A 140 -17.15 4.23 -13.12
N LEU A 141 -16.35 4.51 -12.08
CA LEU A 141 -16.77 5.34 -10.95
C LEU A 141 -17.09 6.77 -11.37
N ILE A 142 -16.28 7.37 -12.25
CA ILE A 142 -16.53 8.70 -12.81
C ILE A 142 -17.83 8.71 -13.62
N ALA A 143 -18.00 7.74 -14.53
CA ALA A 143 -19.20 7.63 -15.35
C ALA A 143 -20.46 7.46 -14.50
N ALA A 144 -20.41 6.61 -13.46
CA ALA A 144 -21.50 6.43 -12.51
C ALA A 144 -21.83 7.74 -11.78
N THR A 145 -20.81 8.48 -11.32
CA THR A 145 -21.01 9.76 -10.64
C THR A 145 -21.66 10.80 -11.57
N CYS A 146 -21.18 10.93 -12.81
CA CYS A 146 -21.78 11.80 -13.82
C CYS A 146 -23.23 11.42 -14.11
N TYR A 147 -23.54 10.13 -14.21
CA TYR A 147 -24.90 9.64 -14.41
C TYR A 147 -25.83 9.98 -13.25
N LEU A 148 -25.35 9.84 -12.00
CA LEU A 148 -26.11 10.22 -10.82
C LEU A 148 -26.39 11.72 -10.78
N ILE A 149 -25.39 12.55 -11.11
CA ILE A 149 -25.55 14.01 -11.20
C ILE A 149 -26.57 14.37 -12.28
N TRP A 150 -26.47 13.76 -13.46
CA TRP A 150 -27.41 14.00 -14.56
C TRP A 150 -28.85 13.63 -14.16
N THR A 151 -29.02 12.47 -13.53
CA THR A 151 -30.33 11.97 -13.09
C THR A 151 -30.93 12.87 -12.01
N PHE A 152 -30.11 13.31 -11.07
CA PHE A 152 -30.52 14.25 -10.04
C PHE A 152 -30.92 15.61 -10.63
N PHE A 153 -30.13 16.13 -11.58
CA PHE A 153 -30.40 17.42 -12.23
C PHE A 153 -31.67 17.39 -13.06
N SER A 154 -31.90 16.32 -13.84
CA SER A 154 -33.11 16.17 -14.65
C SER A 154 -34.37 16.04 -13.78
N TRP A 155 -34.27 15.30 -12.67
CA TRP A 155 -35.32 15.24 -11.65
C TRP A 155 -35.58 16.59 -11.00
N ALA A 156 -34.55 17.36 -10.66
CA ALA A 156 -34.70 18.69 -10.09
C ALA A 156 -35.38 19.65 -11.09
N PHE A 157 -34.96 19.62 -12.36
CA PHE A 157 -35.53 20.48 -13.41
C PHE A 157 -37.00 20.16 -13.71
N SER A 158 -37.40 18.88 -13.61
CA SER A 158 -38.81 18.51 -13.79
C SER A 158 -39.71 19.01 -12.65
N LEU A 159 -39.19 19.14 -11.42
CA LEU A 159 -39.92 19.80 -10.34
C LEU A 159 -40.17 21.28 -10.63
N PHE A 160 -39.19 22.00 -11.17
CA PHE A 160 -39.36 23.42 -11.51
C PHE A 160 -40.29 23.65 -12.70
N ASN A 161 -40.23 22.81 -13.74
CA ASN A 161 -41.13 22.94 -14.90
C ASN A 161 -42.52 22.33 -14.70
N GLY A 162 -42.69 21.44 -13.71
CA GLY A 162 -43.98 20.91 -13.30
C GLY A 162 -44.80 21.89 -12.46
N ILE A 163 -44.19 22.99 -11.99
CA ILE A 163 -44.85 24.11 -11.29
C ILE A 163 -45.10 25.23 -12.31
N SER A 164 -45.89 24.95 -13.35
CA SER A 164 -46.51 25.99 -14.17
C SER A 164 -47.97 26.09 -13.75
N PHE A 165 -48.36 27.22 -13.14
CA PHE A 165 -49.76 27.56 -12.81
C PHE A 165 -50.63 27.66 -14.07
#